data_AF-A0A7C5YTS2-F1
#
_entry.id   AF-A0A7C5YTS2-F1
#
_cell.length_a   1.000
_cell.length_b   1.000
_cell.length_c   1.000
_cell.angle_alpha   90.00
_cell.angle_beta   90.00
_cell.angle_gamma   90.00
#
_symmetry.space_group_name_H-M   'P 1'
#
loop_
_entity.id
_entity.type
_entity.pdbx_description
1 polymer ?
#
loop_
_entity_poly.entity_id
_entity_poly.type
_entity_poly.pdbx_seq_one_letter_code
_entity_poly.pdbx_strand_id
1 'polypeptide(L)' 'MNIEYFEVKLNSVVESVKSVLERFDYVEAAVIFGSILRRCVVRDIDIGIVARKMITLRELTEISSKT' A
#
# COMPACT_ATOMS: atom_id res chain seq x y z
N MET A 1 5.01 25.29 -3.32
CA MET A 1 4.53 23.91 -3.19
C MET A 1 5.60 23.14 -2.41
N ASN A 2 5.31 22.72 -1.18
CA ASN A 2 6.27 22.00 -0.35
C ASN A 2 6.02 20.50 -0.52
N ILE A 3 7.04 19.73 -0.92
CA ILE A 3 6.93 18.27 -1.05
C ILE A 3 7.51 17.67 0.21
N GLU A 4 6.65 17.06 1.02
CA GLU A 4 7.04 16.43 2.27
C GLU A 4 7.52 15.00 2.04
N TYR A 5 8.50 14.59 2.84
CA TYR A 5 9.07 13.25 2.82
C TYR A 5 9.00 12.67 4.23
N PHE A 6 8.78 11.37 4.31
CA PHE A 6 8.61 10.63 5.54
C PHE A 6 9.68 9.56 5.66
N GLU A 7 10.26 9.43 6.85
CA GLU A 7 11.10 8.30 7.18
C GLU A 7 10.21 7.10 7.55
N VAL A 8 10.39 5.99 6.85
CA VAL A 8 9.58 4.78 6.97
C VAL A 8 10.46 3.55 7.11
N LYS A 9 9.97 2.55 7.86
CA LYS A 9 10.58 1.23 7.97
C LYS A 9 9.76 0.24 7.14
N LEU A 10 10.40 -0.42 6.18
CA LEU A 10 9.72 -1.35 5.26
C LEU A 10 8.89 -2.40 6.00
N ASN A 11 9.43 -3.01 7.07
CA ASN A 11 8.71 -4.02 7.84
C ASN A 11 7.44 -3.44 8.51
N SER A 12 7.49 -2.21 9.01
CA SER A 12 6.30 -1.56 9.58
C SER A 12 5.24 -1.30 8.51
N VAL A 13 5.66 -0.93 7.30
CA VAL A 13 4.74 -0.77 6.16
C VAL A 13 4.12 -2.10 5.77
N VAL A 14 4.90 -3.19 5.70
CA VAL A 14 4.39 -4.54 5.41
C VAL A 14 3.30 -4.93 6.40
N GLU A 15 3.52 -4.76 7.70
CA GLU A 15 2.52 -5.10 8.72
C GLU A 15 1.27 -4.22 8.62
N SER A 16 1.42 -2.90 8.40
CA SER A 16 0.27 -2.00 8.20
C SER A 16 -0.55 -2.40 6.98
N VAL A 17 0.08 -2.57 5.83
CA VAL A 17 -0.57 -2.97 4.57
C VAL A 17 -1.27 -4.31 4.73
N LYS A 18 -0.61 -5.29 5.35
CA LYS A 18 -1.18 -6.61 5.62
C LYS A 18 -2.44 -6.51 6.48
N SER A 19 -2.38 -5.77 7.59
CA SER A 19 -3.53 -5.61 8.51
C SER A 19 -4.77 -4.96 7.88
N VAL A 20 -4.57 -4.16 6.82
CA VAL A 20 -5.62 -3.52 6.04
C VAL A 20 -6.15 -4.48 4.99
N LEU A 21 -5.26 -5.07 4.19
CA LEU A 21 -5.62 -5.91 3.05
C LEU A 21 -6.23 -7.26 3.46
N GLU A 22 -5.87 -7.82 4.61
CA GLU A 22 -6.48 -9.04 5.15
C GLU A 22 -8.00 -8.92 5.41
N ARG A 23 -8.54 -7.69 5.48
CA ARG A 23 -9.98 -7.44 5.66
C ARG A 23 -10.78 -7.61 4.36
N PHE A 24 -10.10 -7.77 3.23
CA PHE A 24 -10.71 -7.87 1.91
C PHE A 24 -10.48 -9.28 1.36
N ASP A 25 -11.50 -10.13 1.49
CA ASP A 25 -11.48 -11.54 1.08
C ASP A 25 -11.18 -11.79 -0.40
N TYR A 26 -11.38 -10.77 -1.24
CA TYR A 26 -11.09 -10.81 -2.67
C TYR A 26 -9.64 -10.46 -3.02
N VAL A 27 -8.83 -9.97 -2.08
CA VAL A 27 -7.40 -9.73 -2.29
C VAL A 27 -6.63 -11.03 -2.15
N GLU A 28 -5.90 -11.42 -3.19
CA GLU A 28 -5.13 -12.66 -3.23
C GLU A 28 -3.66 -12.43 -2.90
N ALA A 29 -3.10 -11.32 -3.39
CA ALA A 29 -1.73 -10.92 -3.09
C ALA A 29 -1.57 -9.41 -3.14
N ALA A 30 -0.57 -8.91 -2.43
CA ALA A 30 -0.14 -7.53 -2.49
C ALA A 30 1.38 -7.45 -2.64
N VAL A 31 1.85 -6.52 -3.46
CA VAL A 31 3.27 -6.31 -3.75
C VAL A 31 3.62 -4.88 -3.41
N ILE A 32 4.50 -4.68 -2.44
CA ILE A 32 5.11 -3.37 -2.19
C ILE A 32 6.27 -3.20 -3.15
N PHE A 33 6.29 -2.09 -3.89
CA PHE A 33 7.35 -1.80 -4.86
C PHE A 33 7.74 -0.32 -4.84
N GLY A 34 8.57 0.07 -5.80
CA GLY A 34 8.95 1.47 -5.97
C GLY A 34 10.05 1.91 -5.00
N SER A 35 9.96 3.17 -4.59
CA SER A 35 11.05 3.87 -3.90
C SER A 35 11.44 3.26 -2.56
N ILE A 36 10.46 2.74 -1.81
CA ILE A 36 10.64 2.21 -0.45
C ILE A 36 11.61 1.02 -0.40
N LEU A 37 11.78 0.29 -1.50
CA LEU A 37 12.72 -0.84 -1.57
C LEU A 37 14.20 -0.40 -1.63
N ARG A 38 14.47 0.88 -1.89
CA ARG A 38 15.83 1.41 -2.09
C ARG A 38 16.24 2.47 -1.06
N ARG A 39 15.28 3.09 -0.38
CA ARG A 39 15.51 4.19 0.57
C ARG A 39 14.43 4.19 1.67
N CYS A 40 14.80 4.63 2.86
CA CYS A 40 13.89 4.76 4.00
C CYS A 40 13.16 6.12 4.05
N VAL A 41 13.60 7.13 3.28
CA VAL A 41 12.94 8.43 3.20
C VAL A 41 12.20 8.53 1.87
N VAL A 42 10.87 8.52 1.91
CA VAL A 42 10.00 8.45 0.72
C VAL A 42 8.85 9.45 0.82
N ARG A 43 8.24 9.79 -0.32
CA ARG A 43 7.04 10.63 -0.39
C ARG A 43 5.76 9.80 -0.40
N ASP A 44 5.83 8.63 -1.02
CA ASP A 44 4.74 7.72 -1.31
C ASP A 44 5.21 6.26 -1.15
N ILE A 45 4.23 5.36 -1.05
CA ILE A 45 4.42 3.91 -0.98
C ILE A 45 3.58 3.31 -2.11
N ASP A 46 4.25 2.65 -3.05
CA ASP A 46 3.58 2.00 -4.18
C ASP A 46 3.19 0.57 -3.81
N ILE A 47 1.90 0.25 -3.95
CA ILE A 47 1.33 -1.06 -3.62
C ILE A 47 0.52 -1.57 -4.80
N GLY A 48 0.88 -2.75 -5.31
CA GLY A 48 0.14 -3.47 -6.33
C GLY A 48 -0.76 -4.52 -5.69
N ILE A 49 -2.00 -4.63 -6.14
CA ILE A 49 -2.98 -5.56 -5.58
C ILE A 49 -3.42 -6.54 -6.67
N VAL A 50 -3.33 -7.83 -6.36
CA VAL A 50 -3.90 -8.91 -7.17
C VAL A 50 -5.18 -9.36 -6.49
N ALA A 51 -6.30 -9.36 -7.22
CA ALA A 51 -7.60 -9.70 -6.69
C ALA A 51 -8.31 -10.75 -7.55
N ARG A 52 -9.16 -11.55 -6.90
CA ARG A 52 -10.00 -12.58 -7.54
C ARG A 52 -11.16 -12.01 -8.35
N LYS A 53 -11.40 -10.71 -8.24
CA LYS A 53 -12.43 -9.98 -8.96
C LYS A 53 -11.89 -8.64 -9.47
N MET A 54 -12.60 -8.05 -10.41
CA MET A 54 -12.35 -6.67 -10.80
C MET A 54 -12.62 -5.74 -9.61
N ILE A 55 -11.61 -4.95 -9.25
CA ILE A 55 -11.72 -3.96 -8.17
C ILE A 55 -12.32 -2.69 -8.75
N THR A 56 -13.36 -2.18 -8.11
CA THR A 56 -13.96 -0.89 -8.49
C THR A 56 -13.09 0.27 -8.01
N LEU A 57 -13.23 1.44 -8.63
CA LEU A 57 -12.53 2.65 -8.17
C LEU A 57 -12.86 2.97 -6.71
N ARG A 58 -14.12 2.77 -6.29
CA ARG A 58 -14.54 3.00 -4.90
C ARG A 58 -13.78 2.12 -3.91
N GLU A 59 -13.61 0.84 -4.24
CA GLU A 59 -12.88 -0.11 -3.40
C GLU A 59 -11.38 0.22 -3.34
N LEU A 60 -10.77 0.62 -4.47
CA LEU A 60 -9.38 1.10 -4.49
C LEU A 60 -9.20 2.34 -3.60
N THR A 61 -10.12 3.29 -3.66
CA THR A 61 -10.09 4.48 -2.81
C THR A 61 -10.28 4.12 -1.33
N GLU A 62 -11.17 3.19 -1.02
CA GLU A 62 -11.38 2.72 0.35
C GLU A 62 -10.12 2.05 0.92
N ILE A 63 -9.46 1.18 0.14
CA ILE A 63 -8.18 0.57 0.52
C ILE A 63 -7.11 1.65 0.75
N SER A 64 -6.97 2.58 -0.20
CA SER A 64 -5.96 3.65 -0.11
C SER A 64 -6.18 4.59 1.07
N SER A 65 -7.42 4.82 1.52
CA SER A 65 -7.70 5.67 2.68
C SER A 65 -7.44 5.01 4.04
N LYS A 66 -7.32 3.68 4.05
CA LYS A 66 -7.14 2.87 5.27
C LYS A 66 -5.70 2.40 5.45
N THR A 67 -4.88 2.53 4.41
CA THR A 67 -3.46 2.13 4.37
C THR A 67 -2.58 3.32 4.76
#